data_AF-A0A8I6SID7-F1
#
_entry.id   AF-A0A8I6SID7-F1
#
_cell.length_a   1.000
_cell.length_b   1.000
_cell.length_c   1.000
_cell.angle_alpha   90.00
_cell.angle_beta   90.00
_cell.angle_gamma   90.00
#
_symmetry.space_group_name_H-M   'P 1'
#
loop_
_entity.id
_entity.type
_entity.pdbx_description
1 polymer ?
#
loop_
_entity_poly.entity_id
_entity_poly.type
_entity_poly.pdbx_seq_one_letter_code
_entity_poly.pdbx_strand_id
1 'polypeptide(L)'
;MTIWYASKDKKKGRAIDEKLPGNGCPEFLHSSTRVATVLVKRSHSMEVVQKEMIINLGGDDDDNMSDEYLNCPLSPIINFAGIKRSAPDSGDPPNSKHAKKNVLCMFVNIQPSSIQYIHILYFHHMDCCFIFTTVLHEPCIQLCLIVNFLKKKHLQASLLKKKKVSLMDCIPVEILEQIFSYLGLTDLGNCSKVSTEWREIINSNSIWSRLSAVVGIHNKEYLKKSLVYNPLRAFRGVDDFSQRLSPDCHWRSHFKKYKYLEENWRFGTFTVLHTGFKVTYYKDRMVANTNSSNIELFDIDNKGKKMRIPVAHSEFRVDSIFILKEFLIYVQKCYIICMRKNGNTYECVYNIKVKNSKCNHKINTLQDSSRLTLKFTSRYIVILDNKHPCKLFFYNIFSGFLEKEVDVTPEKACIRCHFIKIFEEKVYLTYTVNNNHFISCYDTVEGAWTLTFEIDTQACELTVSRNFICAKISTEPNMKNCELQVWPIQNQEEMYTYFADKHLPIILTSDDKIIFSDDVTVHIQELVQPSKVDYSLKLNGKVVDMMPVMNNLIVINTSMSLQLWDWKKAEQMQTFFRDKVVSMWVDDKTVVLNKFDEQFNGYVLAFW
;
A
#
# COMPACT_ATOMS: atom_id res chain seq x y z
N MET A 1 18.11 24.70 -30.80
CA MET A 1 17.53 26.02 -30.49
C MET A 1 17.11 25.96 -29.03
N THR A 2 17.96 26.47 -28.15
CA THR A 2 17.81 26.35 -26.69
C THR A 2 17.82 27.78 -26.16
N ILE A 3 16.67 28.22 -25.63
CA ILE A 3 16.51 29.53 -25.04
C ILE A 3 16.87 29.40 -23.56
N TRP A 4 17.94 30.07 -23.14
CA TRP A 4 18.27 30.26 -21.73
C TRP A 4 17.53 31.49 -21.21
N TYR A 5 16.71 31.30 -20.16
CA TYR A 5 16.27 32.40 -19.33
C TYR A 5 17.29 32.59 -18.20
N ALA A 6 18.07 33.67 -18.29
CA ALA A 6 18.87 34.17 -17.17
C ALA A 6 18.05 35.20 -16.39
N SER A 7 17.63 34.84 -15.18
CA SER A 7 17.07 35.81 -14.23
C SER A 7 18.23 36.57 -13.57
N LYS A 8 18.28 37.88 -13.83
CA LYS A 8 19.15 38.83 -13.13
C LYS A 8 18.41 39.31 -11.89
N ASP A 9 18.88 38.92 -10.70
CA ASP A 9 18.64 39.70 -9.49
C ASP A 9 19.96 40.22 -8.93
N LYS A 10 20.16 41.53 -9.12
CA LYS A 10 21.14 42.34 -8.40
C LYS A 10 20.55 42.72 -7.05
N LYS A 11 21.23 42.42 -5.94
CA LYS A 11 21.37 43.36 -4.82
C LYS A 11 22.45 42.97 -3.81
N LYS A 12 23.39 43.91 -3.67
CA LYS A 12 24.15 44.36 -2.50
C LYS A 12 25.08 43.36 -1.80
N GLY A 13 26.37 43.61 -2.02
CA GLY A 13 27.47 42.97 -1.32
C GLY A 13 27.65 43.43 0.13
N ARG A 14 28.33 42.56 0.87
CA ARG A 14 29.27 42.89 1.94
C ARG A 14 30.47 41.98 1.73
N ALA A 15 31.64 42.61 1.57
CA ALA A 15 32.92 41.94 1.55
C ALA A 15 33.23 41.43 2.97
N ILE A 16 33.64 40.17 3.07
CA ILE A 16 34.41 39.65 4.20
C ILE A 16 35.62 39.00 3.56
N ASP A 17 36.77 39.63 3.78
CA ASP A 17 38.10 39.07 3.55
C ASP A 17 38.29 37.89 4.50
N GLU A 18 38.59 36.71 3.98
CA GLU A 18 39.34 35.73 4.77
C GLU A 18 40.20 34.82 3.87
N LYS A 19 41.43 34.65 4.33
CA LYS A 19 42.60 34.15 3.63
C LYS A 19 42.52 32.63 3.39
N LEU A 20 42.88 32.21 2.18
CA LEU A 20 43.33 30.84 1.88
C LEU A 20 44.81 30.68 2.22
N PRO A 21 45.24 29.45 2.53
CA PRO A 21 46.47 28.95 1.96
C PRO A 21 46.25 27.61 1.25
N GLY A 22 46.63 27.58 -0.03
CA GLY A 22 47.77 26.80 -0.50
C GLY A 22 47.66 25.27 -0.55
N ASN A 23 47.67 24.80 -1.81
CA ASN A 23 48.45 23.68 -2.35
C ASN A 23 47.78 22.32 -2.52
N GLY A 24 47.82 21.84 -3.77
CA GLY A 24 48.08 20.44 -4.09
C GLY A 24 47.14 19.77 -5.09
N CYS A 25 47.30 20.05 -6.39
CA CYS A 25 46.93 19.09 -7.45
C CYS A 25 47.95 17.92 -7.45
N PRO A 26 47.60 16.74 -8.00
CA PRO A 26 47.88 16.54 -9.42
C PRO A 26 46.74 15.91 -10.24
N GLU A 27 46.87 16.15 -11.53
CA GLU A 27 46.16 15.70 -12.72
C GLU A 27 45.83 14.21 -12.76
N PHE A 28 44.73 13.83 -13.43
CA PHE A 28 44.76 12.78 -14.46
C PHE A 28 43.51 12.77 -15.37
N LEU A 29 43.81 12.78 -16.68
CA LEU A 29 43.15 12.16 -17.83
C LEU A 29 41.67 12.44 -18.16
N HIS A 30 41.53 13.23 -19.23
CA HIS A 30 40.40 13.25 -20.15
C HIS A 30 40.16 11.87 -20.80
N SER A 31 38.91 11.41 -20.80
CA SER A 31 38.39 10.54 -21.86
C SER A 31 37.07 11.13 -22.37
N SER A 32 37.08 11.51 -23.64
CA SER A 32 35.98 12.11 -24.37
C SER A 32 35.25 11.02 -25.16
N THR A 33 34.08 10.60 -24.69
CA THR A 33 33.21 9.72 -25.48
C THR A 33 32.18 10.58 -26.21
N ARG A 34 32.36 10.71 -27.52
CA ARG A 34 31.40 11.35 -28.43
C ARG A 34 30.17 10.46 -28.60
N VAL A 35 29.01 10.91 -28.13
CA VAL A 35 27.72 10.29 -28.45
C VAL A 35 27.12 11.02 -29.65
N ALA A 36 27.07 10.33 -30.79
CA ALA A 36 26.33 10.78 -31.96
C ALA A 36 24.83 10.59 -31.71
N THR A 37 24.09 11.69 -31.59
CA THR A 37 22.62 11.66 -31.52
C THR A 37 22.06 11.99 -32.90
N VAL A 38 21.48 10.99 -33.57
CA VAL A 38 20.74 11.17 -34.82
C VAL A 38 19.35 11.73 -34.48
N LEU A 39 19.13 13.00 -34.81
CA LEU A 39 17.82 13.66 -34.75
C LEU A 39 17.01 13.29 -35.99
N VAL A 40 16.02 12.40 -35.85
CA VAL A 40 15.00 12.18 -36.87
C VAL A 40 13.84 13.16 -36.62
N LYS A 41 13.72 14.12 -37.53
CA LYS A 41 12.61 15.06 -37.66
C LYS A 41 11.40 14.29 -38.23
N ARG A 42 10.33 14.07 -37.46
CA ARG A 42 9.05 13.57 -37.98
C ARG A 42 8.05 14.72 -38.11
N SER A 43 7.77 15.07 -39.35
CA SER A 43 6.64 15.90 -39.80
C SER A 43 5.34 15.10 -39.72
N HIS A 44 4.24 15.82 -39.48
CA HIS A 44 2.87 15.30 -39.51
C HIS A 44 2.47 14.88 -40.94
N SER A 45 2.01 13.65 -41.10
CA SER A 45 0.94 13.28 -42.04
C SER A 45 0.31 11.95 -41.61
N MET A 46 -1.01 11.94 -41.49
CA MET A 46 -1.81 10.72 -41.35
C MET A 46 -1.85 10.03 -42.71
N GLU A 47 -1.35 8.80 -42.78
CA GLU A 47 -1.71 7.85 -43.82
C GLU A 47 -2.13 6.53 -43.16
N VAL A 48 -3.33 6.10 -43.52
CA VAL A 48 -3.89 4.79 -43.19
C VAL A 48 -3.22 3.79 -44.12
N VAL A 49 -2.36 2.92 -43.58
CA VAL A 49 -1.81 1.78 -44.32
C VAL A 49 -2.34 0.50 -43.68
N GLN A 50 -3.25 -0.14 -44.41
CA GLN A 50 -3.66 -1.54 -44.22
C GLN A 50 -2.47 -2.42 -44.62
N LYS A 51 -1.94 -3.23 -43.69
CA LYS A 51 -0.96 -4.27 -43.99
C LYS A 51 -1.58 -5.64 -43.72
N GLU A 52 -1.84 -6.37 -44.80
CA GLU A 52 -2.02 -7.81 -44.79
C GLU A 52 -0.66 -8.48 -44.56
N MET A 53 -0.62 -9.43 -43.64
CA MET A 53 0.56 -10.25 -43.37
C MET A 53 0.33 -11.63 -43.98
N ILE A 54 1.04 -11.91 -45.06
CA ILE A 54 1.16 -13.23 -45.67
C ILE A 54 2.25 -13.98 -44.88
N ILE A 55 1.91 -15.09 -44.25
CA ILE A 55 2.90 -16.01 -43.68
C ILE A 55 3.05 -17.18 -44.66
N ASN A 56 4.22 -17.26 -45.28
CA ASN A 56 4.70 -18.43 -46.00
C ASN A 56 5.15 -19.48 -44.98
N LEU A 57 4.58 -20.68 -45.07
CA LEU A 57 5.13 -21.88 -44.44
C LEU A 57 5.95 -22.61 -45.50
N GLY A 58 7.28 -22.50 -45.38
CA GLY A 58 8.21 -23.43 -46.01
C GLY A 58 8.46 -24.56 -45.03
N GLY A 59 8.20 -25.79 -45.46
CA GLY A 59 8.70 -26.99 -44.81
C GLY A 59 10.13 -27.27 -45.25
N ASP A 60 10.85 -28.00 -44.41
CA ASP A 60 11.62 -29.18 -44.81
C ASP A 60 11.96 -29.98 -43.54
N ASP A 61 12.01 -31.29 -43.73
CA ASP A 61 12.04 -32.37 -42.76
C ASP A 61 13.39 -32.52 -42.02
N ASP A 62 13.37 -33.08 -40.80
CA ASP A 62 14.12 -34.31 -40.45
C ASP A 62 14.02 -34.66 -38.93
N ASP A 63 13.40 -35.81 -38.69
CA ASP A 63 13.70 -36.92 -37.75
C ASP A 63 13.95 -36.77 -36.23
N ASN A 64 13.24 -37.67 -35.53
CA ASN A 64 13.52 -38.36 -34.25
C ASN A 64 13.26 -37.65 -32.91
N MET A 65 12.15 -38.02 -32.25
CA MET A 65 12.13 -38.83 -31.01
C MET A 65 10.75 -38.82 -30.32
N SER A 66 10.18 -40.03 -30.21
CA SER A 66 9.29 -40.58 -29.17
C SER A 66 8.17 -39.74 -28.52
N ASP A 67 6.95 -40.26 -28.70
CA ASP A 67 5.72 -40.03 -27.94
C ASP A 67 5.89 -40.13 -26.42
N GLU A 68 5.23 -39.23 -25.66
CA GLU A 68 4.29 -39.60 -24.57
C GLU A 68 3.53 -38.39 -23.97
N TYR A 69 2.20 -38.51 -23.99
CA TYR A 69 1.14 -37.90 -23.17
C TYR A 69 0.85 -36.38 -23.18
N LEU A 70 -0.29 -36.08 -23.84
CA LEU A 70 -1.13 -34.89 -23.74
C LEU A 70 -1.74 -34.69 -22.33
N ASN A 71 -1.79 -33.43 -21.87
CA ASN A 71 -3.01 -32.79 -21.36
C ASN A 71 -2.79 -31.27 -21.14
N CYS A 72 -3.17 -30.46 -22.13
CA CYS A 72 -3.34 -29.00 -21.99
C CYS A 72 -4.78 -28.63 -22.34
N PRO A 73 -5.51 -27.85 -21.52
CA PRO A 73 -6.84 -27.38 -21.90
C PRO A 73 -6.74 -26.26 -22.94
N LEU A 74 -7.44 -26.47 -24.05
CA LEU A 74 -7.60 -25.54 -25.17
C LEU A 74 -8.27 -24.23 -24.72
N SER A 75 -7.67 -23.11 -25.11
CA SER A 75 -8.28 -21.78 -25.12
C SER A 75 -9.36 -21.65 -26.19
N PRO A 76 -10.47 -20.90 -25.96
CA PRO A 76 -11.56 -20.81 -26.93
C PRO A 76 -11.18 -19.92 -28.13
N ILE A 77 -11.28 -20.51 -29.33
CA ILE A 77 -11.21 -19.84 -30.63
C ILE A 77 -12.60 -19.26 -30.96
N ILE A 78 -12.66 -17.96 -31.27
CA ILE A 78 -13.88 -17.32 -31.80
C ILE A 78 -13.82 -17.41 -33.33
N ASN A 79 -14.72 -18.20 -33.93
CA ASN A 79 -14.91 -18.25 -35.37
C ASN A 79 -15.94 -17.20 -35.82
N PHE A 80 -15.57 -16.39 -36.83
CA PHE A 80 -16.52 -15.55 -37.56
C PHE A 80 -16.96 -16.26 -38.84
N ALA A 81 -18.27 -16.51 -38.98
CA ALA A 81 -18.86 -16.94 -40.24
C ALA A 81 -19.20 -15.72 -41.10
N GLY A 82 -18.66 -15.67 -42.32
CA GLY A 82 -18.90 -14.61 -43.30
C GLY A 82 -20.32 -14.65 -43.89
N ILE A 83 -20.90 -13.47 -44.12
CA ILE A 83 -22.18 -13.31 -44.83
C ILE A 83 -21.89 -13.00 -46.30
N LYS A 84 -22.30 -13.90 -47.20
CA LYS A 84 -22.39 -13.65 -48.65
C LYS A 84 -23.55 -12.68 -48.93
N ARG A 85 -23.28 -11.59 -49.65
CA ARG A 85 -24.31 -10.78 -50.30
C ARG A 85 -24.43 -11.25 -51.75
N SER A 86 -25.62 -11.69 -52.16
CA SER A 86 -26.01 -11.78 -53.56
C SER A 86 -26.65 -10.47 -53.99
N ALA A 87 -26.21 -9.95 -55.14
CA ALA A 87 -26.85 -8.82 -55.82
C ALA A 87 -28.06 -9.31 -56.65
N PRO A 88 -29.11 -8.49 -56.82
CA PRO A 88 -30.07 -8.68 -57.89
C PRO A 88 -29.87 -7.62 -58.99
N ASP A 89 -29.67 -8.10 -60.21
CA ASP A 89 -29.75 -7.29 -61.44
C ASP A 89 -31.13 -7.44 -62.10
N SER A 90 -31.70 -6.28 -62.43
CA SER A 90 -32.60 -5.94 -63.55
C SER A 90 -34.02 -6.55 -63.65
N GLY A 91 -35.01 -5.66 -63.87
CA GLY A 91 -36.19 -5.96 -64.72
C GLY A 91 -37.57 -5.51 -64.23
N ASP A 92 -37.91 -4.23 -64.42
CA ASP A 92 -39.25 -3.62 -64.61
C ASP A 92 -40.39 -3.63 -63.54
N PRO A 93 -41.29 -2.61 -63.56
CA PRO A 93 -42.26 -2.24 -62.49
C PRO A 93 -43.69 -2.78 -62.81
N PRO A 94 -44.81 -2.48 -62.08
CA PRO A 94 -45.05 -1.54 -60.96
C PRO A 94 -45.97 -2.07 -59.81
N ASN A 95 -46.25 -1.19 -58.83
CA ASN A 95 -47.40 -1.18 -57.90
C ASN A 95 -47.56 -2.34 -56.88
N SER A 96 -47.30 -2.05 -55.60
CA SER A 96 -48.34 -2.12 -54.54
C SER A 96 -47.75 -1.82 -53.16
N LYS A 97 -48.56 -1.14 -52.34
CA LYS A 97 -48.32 -0.83 -50.93
C LYS A 97 -48.26 -2.14 -50.12
N HIS A 98 -47.08 -2.53 -49.64
CA HIS A 98 -46.92 -3.28 -48.39
C HIS A 98 -45.47 -3.17 -47.90
N ALA A 99 -45.24 -2.42 -46.82
CA ALA A 99 -43.97 -2.45 -46.11
C ALA A 99 -43.83 -3.82 -45.41
N LYS A 100 -43.05 -4.73 -45.99
CA LYS A 100 -42.58 -5.94 -45.30
C LYS A 100 -41.61 -5.53 -44.19
N LYS A 101 -42.00 -5.78 -42.94
CA LYS A 101 -41.11 -5.67 -41.77
C LYS A 101 -40.18 -6.88 -41.75
N ASN A 102 -38.89 -6.67 -41.97
CA ASN A 102 -37.87 -7.66 -41.66
C ASN A 102 -37.47 -7.48 -40.19
N VAL A 103 -37.77 -8.47 -39.35
CA VAL A 103 -37.26 -8.57 -37.99
C VAL A 103 -36.00 -9.42 -38.02
N LEU A 104 -34.86 -8.83 -37.68
CA LEU A 104 -33.60 -9.54 -37.50
C LEU A 104 -33.45 -9.86 -36.00
N CYS A 105 -33.67 -11.12 -35.61
CA CYS A 105 -33.33 -11.61 -34.27
C CYS A 105 -31.99 -12.33 -34.34
N MET A 106 -30.98 -11.81 -33.63
CA MET A 106 -29.71 -12.49 -33.39
C MET A 106 -29.74 -13.04 -31.95
N PHE A 107 -29.64 -14.35 -31.79
CA PHE A 107 -29.42 -14.98 -30.50
C PHE A 107 -27.92 -15.27 -30.37
N VAL A 108 -27.29 -14.75 -29.31
CA VAL A 108 -25.92 -15.10 -28.94
C VAL A 108 -26.01 -15.97 -27.69
N ASN A 109 -25.52 -17.20 -27.78
CA ASN A 109 -25.43 -18.14 -26.66
C ASN A 109 -24.06 -17.94 -26.00
N ILE A 110 -24.01 -17.60 -24.71
CA ILE A 110 -22.76 -17.37 -23.98
C ILE A 110 -22.78 -18.20 -22.69
N GLN A 111 -21.76 -19.03 -22.49
CA GLN A 111 -21.57 -19.83 -21.27
C GLN A 111 -21.06 -18.97 -20.09
N PRO A 112 -21.33 -19.38 -18.84
CA PRO A 112 -21.18 -18.50 -17.68
C PRO A 112 -19.76 -18.56 -17.11
N SER A 113 -18.94 -17.54 -17.41
CA SER A 113 -17.81 -17.16 -16.57
C SER A 113 -17.67 -15.64 -16.52
N SER A 114 -18.36 -15.07 -15.53
CA SER A 114 -18.04 -13.81 -14.84
C SER A 114 -17.49 -12.65 -15.67
N ILE A 115 -18.29 -12.11 -16.61
CA ILE A 115 -18.21 -10.69 -16.99
C ILE A 115 -19.64 -10.17 -17.21
N GLN A 116 -20.03 -9.12 -16.49
CA GLN A 116 -21.31 -8.44 -16.68
C GLN A 116 -21.12 -7.26 -17.65
N TYR A 117 -21.71 -7.35 -18.84
CA TYR A 117 -21.83 -6.21 -19.76
C TYR A 117 -23.29 -5.76 -19.82
N ILE A 118 -23.51 -4.44 -19.75
CA ILE A 118 -24.81 -3.83 -20.07
C ILE A 118 -24.79 -3.46 -21.56
N HIS A 119 -25.60 -4.15 -22.37
CA HIS A 119 -25.82 -3.76 -23.75
C HIS A 119 -27.05 -2.85 -23.85
N ILE A 120 -26.84 -1.60 -24.27
CA ILE A 120 -27.92 -0.67 -24.62
C ILE A 120 -28.02 -0.63 -26.14
N LEU A 121 -29.10 -1.19 -26.69
CA LEU A 121 -29.38 -1.14 -28.12
C LEU A 121 -30.40 -0.03 -28.39
N TYR A 122 -29.98 0.97 -29.17
CA TYR A 122 -30.83 2.07 -29.62
C TYR A 122 -31.21 1.87 -31.09
N PHE A 123 -32.50 1.65 -31.36
CA PHE A 123 -33.00 1.48 -32.72
C PHE A 123 -33.59 2.80 -33.26
N HIS A 124 -32.84 3.43 -34.15
CA HIS A 124 -33.14 4.77 -34.69
C HIS A 124 -34.48 4.87 -35.46
N HIS A 125 -35.05 3.74 -35.90
CA HIS A 125 -36.26 3.71 -36.73
C HIS A 125 -37.55 3.33 -35.98
N MET A 126 -37.45 2.93 -34.70
CA MET A 126 -38.61 2.45 -33.92
C MET A 126 -38.95 3.36 -32.73
N ASP A 127 -38.17 4.42 -32.47
CA ASP A 127 -38.29 5.29 -31.28
C ASP A 127 -38.50 4.49 -29.97
N CYS A 128 -37.88 3.31 -29.85
CA CYS A 128 -37.98 2.42 -28.68
C CYS A 128 -36.58 1.98 -28.20
N CYS A 129 -36.32 2.12 -26.90
CA CYS A 129 -35.16 1.53 -26.22
C CYS A 129 -35.56 0.19 -25.61
N PHE A 130 -34.82 -0.87 -25.94
CA PHE A 130 -34.97 -2.17 -25.28
C PHE A 130 -33.68 -2.48 -24.52
N ILE A 131 -33.82 -2.68 -23.20
CA ILE A 131 -32.75 -3.21 -22.35
C ILE A 131 -33.07 -4.68 -22.12
N PHE A 132 -32.21 -5.57 -22.62
CA PHE A 132 -32.29 -7.00 -22.34
C PHE A 132 -31.22 -7.36 -21.31
N THR A 133 -31.62 -8.02 -20.24
CA THR A 133 -30.71 -8.62 -19.27
C THR A 133 -31.11 -10.07 -19.04
N THR A 134 -30.13 -10.97 -19.08
CA THR A 134 -30.26 -12.35 -18.62
C THR A 134 -29.33 -12.57 -17.43
N VAL A 135 -29.84 -13.29 -16.42
CA VAL A 135 -29.17 -13.91 -15.24
C VAL A 135 -29.29 -13.18 -13.88
N LEU A 136 -29.32 -14.05 -12.84
CA LEU A 136 -29.95 -14.03 -11.52
C LEU A 136 -29.09 -13.41 -10.38
N HIS A 137 -29.54 -12.31 -9.77
CA HIS A 137 -29.65 -12.06 -8.30
C HIS A 137 -30.06 -10.59 -8.03
N GLU A 138 -30.12 -10.17 -6.76
CA GLU A 138 -30.82 -8.99 -6.19
C GLU A 138 -30.71 -7.59 -6.85
N PRO A 139 -29.72 -7.18 -7.68
CA PRO A 139 -29.73 -5.84 -8.30
C PRO A 139 -30.92 -5.59 -9.26
N CYS A 140 -31.67 -6.63 -9.64
CA CYS A 140 -32.71 -6.57 -10.66
C CYS A 140 -33.93 -5.72 -10.30
N ILE A 141 -34.27 -5.57 -9.00
CA ILE A 141 -35.47 -4.79 -8.61
C ILE A 141 -35.30 -3.30 -8.95
N GLN A 142 -34.08 -2.76 -8.80
CA GLN A 142 -33.80 -1.35 -9.13
C GLN A 142 -33.78 -1.10 -10.64
N LEU A 143 -33.23 -2.02 -11.43
CA LEU A 143 -33.20 -1.90 -12.91
C LEU A 143 -34.57 -2.09 -13.55
N CYS A 144 -35.40 -3.02 -13.08
CA CYS A 144 -36.78 -3.16 -13.53
C CYS A 144 -37.62 -1.91 -13.20
N LEU A 145 -37.38 -1.26 -12.05
CA LEU A 145 -38.00 0.02 -11.72
C LEU A 145 -37.55 1.14 -12.67
N ILE A 146 -36.28 1.19 -13.05
CA ILE A 146 -35.78 2.16 -14.04
C ILE A 146 -36.44 1.93 -15.42
N VAL A 147 -36.54 0.68 -15.88
CA VAL A 147 -37.19 0.36 -17.17
C VAL A 147 -38.69 0.68 -17.13
N ASN A 148 -39.38 0.36 -16.02
CA ASN A 148 -40.80 0.70 -15.86
C ASN A 148 -41.03 2.21 -15.70
N PHE A 149 -40.12 2.93 -15.05
CA PHE A 149 -40.12 4.39 -14.95
C PHE A 149 -39.92 5.03 -16.33
N LEU A 150 -38.98 4.51 -17.13
CA LEU A 150 -38.74 4.94 -18.50
C LEU A 150 -39.93 4.63 -19.42
N LYS A 151 -40.56 3.45 -19.28
CA LYS A 151 -41.80 3.10 -20.01
C LYS A 151 -42.97 4.01 -19.65
N LYS A 152 -43.16 4.34 -18.36
CA LYS A 152 -44.23 5.26 -17.91
C LYS A 152 -44.00 6.69 -18.43
N LYS A 153 -42.74 7.08 -18.65
CA LYS A 153 -42.37 8.37 -19.29
C LYS A 153 -42.35 8.35 -20.82
N HIS A 154 -42.51 7.21 -21.49
CA HIS A 154 -42.74 7.19 -22.95
C HIS A 154 -44.02 7.95 -23.34
N LEU A 155 -45.01 8.07 -22.42
CA LEU A 155 -46.16 8.96 -22.57
C LEU A 155 -45.81 10.47 -22.43
N GLN A 156 -44.70 10.82 -21.78
CA GLN A 156 -44.18 12.20 -21.67
C GLN A 156 -43.18 12.56 -22.79
N ALA A 157 -42.70 11.59 -23.58
CA ALA A 157 -41.74 11.82 -24.66
C ALA A 157 -42.28 12.76 -25.77
N SER A 158 -43.60 12.86 -25.93
CA SER A 158 -44.23 13.84 -26.84
C SER A 158 -44.15 15.29 -26.33
N LEU A 159 -44.11 15.50 -25.01
CA LEU A 159 -43.90 16.81 -24.37
C LEU A 159 -42.42 17.21 -24.33
N LEU A 160 -41.51 16.23 -24.23
CA LEU A 160 -40.06 16.44 -24.27
C LEU A 160 -39.54 16.87 -25.65
N LYS A 161 -40.26 16.61 -26.75
CA LYS A 161 -39.87 17.14 -28.08
C LYS A 161 -39.90 18.67 -28.18
N LYS A 162 -40.54 19.39 -27.23
CA LYS A 162 -40.62 20.87 -27.22
C LYS A 162 -39.62 21.56 -26.28
N LYS A 163 -38.93 20.85 -25.40
CA LYS A 163 -37.84 21.38 -24.57
C LYS A 163 -36.67 20.40 -24.62
N LYS A 164 -35.47 20.86 -24.97
CA LYS A 164 -34.21 20.10 -24.85
C LYS A 164 -33.91 19.79 -23.38
N VAL A 165 -34.70 18.92 -22.75
CA VAL A 165 -34.45 18.40 -21.42
C VAL A 165 -33.58 17.16 -21.60
N SER A 166 -32.43 17.13 -20.92
CA SER A 166 -31.54 15.98 -20.95
C SER A 166 -32.26 14.78 -20.34
N LEU A 167 -31.99 13.57 -20.85
CA LEU A 167 -32.47 12.33 -20.23
C LEU A 167 -32.11 12.28 -18.74
N MET A 168 -30.94 12.83 -18.39
CA MET A 168 -30.41 12.81 -17.03
C MET A 168 -31.21 13.68 -16.08
N ASP A 169 -31.85 14.76 -16.55
CA ASP A 169 -32.72 15.62 -15.75
C ASP A 169 -34.03 14.90 -15.36
N CYS A 170 -34.32 13.76 -16.00
CA CYS A 170 -35.50 12.94 -15.71
C CYS A 170 -35.24 11.79 -14.75
N ILE A 171 -33.98 11.48 -14.43
CA ILE A 171 -33.60 10.34 -13.61
C ILE A 171 -33.52 10.79 -12.14
N PRO A 172 -34.09 10.03 -11.17
CA PRO A 172 -33.92 10.32 -9.75
C PRO A 172 -32.44 10.40 -9.35
N VAL A 173 -32.10 11.32 -8.46
CA VAL A 173 -30.71 11.58 -8.06
C VAL A 173 -30.01 10.34 -7.51
N GLU A 174 -30.73 9.48 -6.79
CA GLU A 174 -30.22 8.25 -6.21
C GLU A 174 -29.72 7.27 -7.27
N ILE A 175 -30.42 7.21 -8.42
CA ILE A 175 -30.03 6.36 -9.54
C ILE A 175 -28.82 6.96 -10.27
N LEU A 176 -28.77 8.28 -10.41
CA LEU A 176 -27.59 8.96 -10.98
C LEU A 176 -26.36 8.76 -10.10
N GLU A 177 -26.50 8.84 -8.77
CA GLU A 177 -25.41 8.53 -7.85
C GLU A 177 -24.90 7.10 -8.01
N GLN A 178 -25.81 6.13 -8.13
CA GLN A 178 -25.44 4.74 -8.40
C GLN A 178 -24.67 4.62 -9.72
N ILE A 179 -25.16 5.21 -10.81
CA ILE A 179 -24.48 5.20 -12.11
C ILE A 179 -23.07 5.81 -11.99
N PHE A 180 -22.95 7.00 -11.40
CA PHE A 180 -21.67 7.68 -11.20
C PHE A 180 -20.74 6.91 -10.28
N SER A 181 -21.25 6.14 -9.31
CA SER A 181 -20.41 5.33 -8.43
C SER A 181 -19.62 4.23 -9.17
N TYR A 182 -20.05 3.83 -10.38
CA TYR A 182 -19.33 2.88 -11.24
C TYR A 182 -18.28 3.52 -12.14
N LEU A 183 -18.21 4.84 -12.21
CA LEU A 183 -17.26 5.55 -13.06
C LEU A 183 -15.89 5.72 -12.39
N GLY A 184 -14.84 5.71 -13.20
CA GLY A 184 -13.49 6.04 -12.75
C GLY A 184 -13.31 7.53 -12.45
N LEU A 185 -12.20 7.90 -11.81
CA LEU A 185 -11.91 9.29 -11.44
C LEU A 185 -11.86 10.23 -12.66
N THR A 186 -11.29 9.77 -13.78
CA THR A 186 -11.20 10.54 -15.03
C THR A 186 -12.59 10.85 -15.56
N ASP A 187 -13.47 9.85 -15.62
CA ASP A 187 -14.83 10.00 -16.13
C ASP A 187 -15.69 10.86 -15.21
N LEU A 188 -15.58 10.71 -13.89
CA LEU A 188 -16.23 11.58 -12.92
C LEU A 188 -15.76 13.03 -13.03
N GLY A 189 -14.46 13.23 -13.31
CA GLY A 189 -13.89 14.55 -13.60
C GLY A 189 -14.48 15.18 -14.86
N ASN A 190 -14.68 14.39 -15.92
CA ASN A 190 -15.32 14.84 -17.16
C ASN A 190 -16.82 15.11 -16.97
N CYS A 191 -17.53 14.23 -16.26
CA CYS A 191 -18.95 14.38 -15.92
C CYS A 191 -19.19 15.63 -15.06
N SER A 192 -18.27 15.95 -14.13
CA SER A 192 -18.34 17.18 -13.33
C SER A 192 -18.19 18.48 -14.14
N LYS A 193 -17.75 18.41 -15.40
CA LYS A 193 -17.62 19.55 -16.31
C LYS A 193 -18.84 19.74 -17.22
N VAL A 194 -19.78 18.79 -17.24
CA VAL A 194 -20.95 18.81 -18.11
C VAL A 194 -21.94 19.90 -17.70
N SER A 195 -22.33 19.93 -16.42
CA SER A 195 -23.22 20.95 -15.85
C SER A 195 -22.98 21.14 -14.35
N THR A 196 -23.49 22.23 -13.78
CA THR A 196 -23.45 22.47 -12.34
C THR A 196 -24.23 21.41 -11.56
N GLU A 197 -25.37 20.96 -12.09
CA GLU A 197 -26.21 19.92 -11.47
C GLU A 197 -25.48 18.58 -11.40
N TRP A 198 -24.81 18.16 -12.48
CA TRP A 198 -24.01 16.94 -12.47
C TRP A 198 -22.87 17.02 -11.46
N ARG A 199 -22.23 18.18 -11.37
CA ARG A 199 -21.16 18.41 -10.40
C ARG A 199 -21.66 18.30 -8.97
N GLU A 200 -22.88 18.76 -8.67
CA GLU A 200 -23.53 18.63 -7.36
C GLU A 200 -23.87 17.17 -7.05
N ILE A 201 -24.44 16.42 -8.00
CA ILE A 201 -24.76 15.00 -7.81
C ILE A 201 -23.48 14.17 -7.59
N ILE A 202 -22.44 14.43 -8.38
CA ILE A 202 -21.13 13.78 -8.22
C ILE A 202 -20.48 14.14 -6.88
N ASN A 203 -20.85 15.27 -6.28
CA ASN A 203 -20.40 15.67 -4.96
C ASN A 203 -21.15 14.91 -3.83
N SER A 204 -21.46 13.63 -4.02
CA SER A 204 -22.14 12.80 -3.04
C SER A 204 -21.18 11.98 -2.17
N ASN A 205 -21.51 11.84 -0.88
CA ASN A 205 -20.74 11.00 0.03
C ASN A 205 -20.77 9.52 -0.37
N SER A 206 -21.85 9.03 -0.99
CA SER A 206 -22.00 7.63 -1.41
C SER A 206 -20.93 7.26 -2.46
N ILE A 207 -20.82 8.08 -3.51
CA ILE A 207 -19.85 7.94 -4.60
C ILE A 207 -18.42 7.98 -4.06
N TRP A 208 -18.07 9.04 -3.33
CA TRP A 208 -16.69 9.24 -2.88
C TRP A 208 -16.28 8.30 -1.75
N SER A 209 -17.20 7.83 -0.91
CA SER A 209 -16.90 6.79 0.08
C SER A 209 -16.55 5.47 -0.61
N ARG A 210 -17.32 5.05 -1.61
CA ARG A 210 -17.02 3.84 -2.39
C ARG A 210 -15.65 3.94 -3.06
N LEU A 211 -15.35 5.05 -3.73
CA LEU A 211 -14.02 5.26 -4.34
C LEU A 211 -12.90 5.29 -3.30
N SER A 212 -13.15 5.88 -2.14
CA SER A 212 -12.21 5.91 -1.03
C SER A 212 -11.93 4.52 -0.46
N ALA A 213 -12.95 3.64 -0.38
CA ALA A 213 -12.79 2.25 0.03
C ALA A 213 -11.90 1.47 -0.95
N VAL A 214 -12.12 1.64 -2.26
CA VAL A 214 -11.32 0.98 -3.32
C VAL A 214 -9.84 1.34 -3.23
N VAL A 215 -9.52 2.59 -2.88
CA VAL A 215 -8.13 3.06 -2.71
C VAL A 215 -7.61 2.84 -1.29
N GLY A 216 -8.38 2.20 -0.39
CA GLY A 216 -7.96 1.90 0.99
C GLY A 216 -7.87 3.13 1.91
N ILE A 217 -8.49 4.25 1.52
CA ILE A 217 -8.47 5.52 2.26
C ILE A 217 -9.22 5.41 3.61
N HIS A 218 -10.25 4.56 3.69
CA HIS A 218 -11.04 4.34 4.92
C HIS A 218 -10.21 3.92 6.14
N ASN A 219 -9.10 3.21 5.89
CA ASN A 219 -8.22 2.67 6.93
C ASN A 219 -7.18 3.69 7.41
N LYS A 220 -7.11 4.88 6.80
CA LYS A 220 -6.11 5.90 7.12
C LYS A 220 -6.56 6.77 8.29
N GLU A 221 -6.00 6.54 9.48
CA GLU A 221 -6.39 7.24 10.72
C GLU A 221 -6.24 8.77 10.65
N TYR A 222 -5.21 9.27 9.96
CA TYR A 222 -4.95 10.70 9.83
C TYR A 222 -6.06 11.45 9.07
N LEU A 223 -6.88 10.73 8.30
CA LEU A 223 -8.04 11.29 7.64
C LEU A 223 -9.22 11.37 8.62
N LYS A 224 -9.41 10.39 9.52
CA LYS A 224 -10.55 10.40 10.47
C LYS A 224 -10.57 11.64 11.38
N LYS A 225 -9.40 12.14 11.80
CA LYS A 225 -9.28 13.34 12.67
C LYS A 225 -9.64 14.66 11.96
N SER A 226 -9.72 14.68 10.63
CA SER A 226 -9.91 15.91 9.83
C SER A 226 -11.37 16.38 9.72
N LEU A 227 -12.32 15.67 10.33
CA LEU A 227 -13.75 16.01 10.32
C LEU A 227 -14.05 17.45 10.77
N VAL A 228 -13.20 18.03 11.61
CA VAL A 228 -13.49 19.29 12.32
C VAL A 228 -12.99 20.54 11.57
N TYR A 229 -12.04 20.43 10.64
CA TYR A 229 -11.55 21.59 9.89
C TYR A 229 -11.10 21.17 8.48
N ASN A 230 -11.87 21.54 7.47
CA ASN A 230 -11.39 21.52 6.09
C ASN A 230 -10.72 22.88 5.82
N PRO A 231 -9.38 23.00 5.88
CA PRO A 231 -8.70 24.28 5.67
C PRO A 231 -8.97 24.87 4.27
N LEU A 232 -9.42 24.05 3.31
CA LEU A 232 -9.88 24.53 2.01
C LEU A 232 -11.12 25.44 2.09
N ARG A 233 -11.86 25.45 3.21
CA ARG A 233 -12.91 26.47 3.45
C ARG A 233 -12.34 27.86 3.71
N ALA A 234 -11.14 27.97 4.28
CA ALA A 234 -10.52 29.26 4.61
C ALA A 234 -9.90 29.96 3.39
N PHE A 235 -9.65 29.23 2.31
CA PHE A 235 -9.03 29.75 1.08
C PHE A 235 -10.01 29.92 -0.09
N ARG A 236 -11.33 29.87 0.15
CA ARG A 236 -12.27 30.32 -0.89
C ARG A 236 -12.10 31.84 -1.03
N GLY A 237 -11.39 32.24 -2.08
CA GLY A 237 -11.45 33.62 -2.55
C GLY A 237 -12.90 34.02 -2.76
N VAL A 238 -13.19 35.31 -2.63
CA VAL A 238 -14.52 35.92 -2.78
C VAL A 238 -14.97 35.90 -4.26
N ASP A 239 -14.62 34.86 -5.00
CA ASP A 239 -15.06 34.67 -6.37
C ASP A 239 -16.52 34.21 -6.35
N ASP A 240 -17.39 35.09 -6.85
CA ASP A 240 -18.85 35.00 -6.87
C ASP A 240 -19.37 33.68 -7.50
N PHE A 241 -18.58 33.07 -8.40
CA PHE A 241 -18.89 31.77 -9.01
C PHE A 241 -18.71 30.58 -8.06
N SER A 242 -17.82 30.68 -7.08
CA SER A 242 -17.58 29.62 -6.09
C SER A 242 -18.69 29.52 -5.03
N GLN A 243 -19.54 30.55 -4.92
CA GLN A 243 -20.69 30.58 -4.02
C GLN A 243 -21.86 29.73 -4.53
N ARG A 244 -21.94 29.44 -5.84
CA ARG A 244 -23.05 28.69 -6.44
C ARG A 244 -22.97 27.18 -6.22
N LEU A 245 -21.80 26.66 -5.89
CA LEU A 245 -21.58 25.22 -5.70
C LEU A 245 -21.49 24.87 -4.22
N SER A 246 -22.05 23.72 -3.86
CA SER A 246 -21.93 23.19 -2.52
C SER A 246 -20.45 22.96 -2.17
N PRO A 247 -20.10 23.05 -0.87
CA PRO A 247 -18.80 22.57 -0.42
C PRO A 247 -18.58 21.11 -0.82
N ASP A 248 -17.33 20.74 -1.11
CA ASP A 248 -16.97 19.35 -1.33
C ASP A 248 -17.54 18.51 -0.19
N CYS A 249 -18.18 17.38 -0.53
CA CYS A 249 -18.64 16.45 0.48
C CYS A 249 -17.46 15.90 1.28
N HIS A 250 -17.78 15.30 2.42
CA HIS A 250 -16.78 14.82 3.36
C HIS A 250 -15.77 13.89 2.68
N TRP A 251 -16.24 12.83 2.01
CA TRP A 251 -15.36 11.86 1.38
C TRP A 251 -14.61 12.41 0.18
N ARG A 252 -15.18 13.34 -0.60
CA ARG A 252 -14.46 14.02 -1.68
C ARG A 252 -13.30 14.85 -1.14
N SER A 253 -13.50 15.55 -0.03
CA SER A 253 -12.43 16.30 0.63
C SER A 253 -11.31 15.38 1.12
N HIS A 254 -11.65 14.24 1.72
CA HIS A 254 -10.67 13.23 2.14
C HIS A 254 -9.87 12.68 0.98
N PHE A 255 -10.56 12.34 -0.11
CA PHE A 255 -9.94 11.86 -1.33
C PHE A 255 -8.96 12.90 -1.92
N LYS A 256 -9.36 14.18 -1.99
CA LYS A 256 -8.48 15.26 -2.46
C LYS A 256 -7.24 15.41 -1.58
N LYS A 257 -7.39 15.42 -0.25
CA LYS A 257 -6.25 15.49 0.68
C LYS A 257 -5.28 14.32 0.50
N TYR A 258 -5.82 13.11 0.34
CA TYR A 258 -5.03 11.93 0.04
C TYR A 258 -4.26 12.06 -1.28
N LYS A 259 -4.90 12.58 -2.34
CA LYS A 259 -4.24 12.80 -3.63
C LYS A 259 -3.17 13.88 -3.61
N TYR A 260 -3.40 14.99 -2.90
CA TYR A 260 -2.36 16.00 -2.70
C TYR A 260 -1.15 15.44 -1.95
N LEU A 261 -1.39 14.62 -0.92
CA LEU A 261 -0.30 13.94 -0.21
C LEU A 261 0.46 13.00 -1.16
N GLU A 262 -0.25 12.20 -1.97
CA GLU A 262 0.37 11.32 -2.97
C GLU A 262 1.23 12.11 -3.97
N GLU A 263 0.73 13.25 -4.45
CA GLU A 263 1.47 14.17 -5.34
C GLU A 263 2.72 14.71 -4.64
N ASN A 264 2.62 15.16 -3.39
CA ASN A 264 3.76 15.64 -2.63
C ASN A 264 4.86 14.58 -2.49
N TRP A 265 4.48 13.32 -2.24
CA TRP A 265 5.43 12.21 -2.25
C TRP A 265 6.10 12.08 -3.63
N ARG A 266 5.31 11.99 -4.71
CA ARG A 266 5.81 11.80 -6.08
C ARG A 266 6.70 12.95 -6.56
N PHE A 267 6.39 14.18 -6.18
CA PHE A 267 7.15 15.38 -6.54
C PHE A 267 8.26 15.73 -5.55
N GLY A 268 8.40 15.00 -4.44
CA GLY A 268 9.39 15.30 -3.40
C GLY A 268 9.12 16.64 -2.71
N THR A 269 7.86 17.04 -2.57
CA THR A 269 7.48 18.26 -1.85
C THR A 269 7.29 17.93 -0.38
N PHE A 270 8.26 18.31 0.45
CA PHE A 270 8.24 18.10 1.90
C PHE A 270 8.88 19.26 2.65
N THR A 271 8.60 19.30 3.95
CA THR A 271 9.26 20.19 4.91
C THR A 271 10.25 19.38 5.75
N VAL A 272 11.39 19.96 6.09
CA VAL A 272 12.39 19.32 6.95
C VAL A 272 12.30 19.90 8.35
N LEU A 273 12.15 19.03 9.35
CA LEU A 273 12.20 19.40 10.76
C LEU A 273 13.40 18.72 11.42
N HIS A 274 14.14 19.48 12.21
CA HIS A 274 15.24 18.96 13.02
C HIS A 274 14.72 18.64 14.43
N THR A 275 14.90 17.38 14.84
CA THR A 275 14.50 16.95 16.20
C THR A 275 15.47 17.50 17.26
N GLY A 276 16.73 17.75 16.88
CA GLY A 276 17.79 18.18 17.79
C GLY A 276 18.25 17.10 18.77
N PHE A 277 17.96 15.83 18.49
CA PHE A 277 18.46 14.66 19.21
C PHE A 277 18.46 13.42 18.29
N LYS A 278 19.22 12.36 18.64
CA LYS A 278 19.22 11.12 17.88
C LYS A 278 17.89 10.38 18.08
N VAL A 279 17.20 10.01 17.00
CA VAL A 279 15.97 9.23 17.11
C VAL A 279 16.29 7.80 17.49
N THR A 280 15.74 7.29 18.58
CA THR A 280 15.85 5.86 18.92
C THR A 280 14.56 5.10 18.63
N TYR A 281 13.44 5.81 18.54
CA TYR A 281 12.14 5.22 18.28
C TYR A 281 11.20 6.22 17.59
N TYR A 282 10.35 5.70 16.70
CA TYR A 282 9.30 6.47 16.05
C TYR A 282 8.04 5.63 15.93
N LYS A 283 6.91 6.20 16.34
CA LYS A 283 5.57 5.61 16.13
C LYS A 283 4.51 6.70 16.24
N ASP A 284 3.47 6.61 15.41
CA ASP A 284 2.30 7.48 15.45
C ASP A 284 2.65 8.97 15.54
N ARG A 285 3.64 9.40 14.74
CA ARG A 285 4.13 10.79 14.64
C ARG A 285 4.80 11.33 15.91
N MET A 286 5.11 10.44 16.85
CA MET A 286 5.92 10.72 18.02
C MET A 286 7.32 10.18 17.78
N VAL A 287 8.31 11.05 17.94
CA VAL A 287 9.73 10.68 17.92
C VAL A 287 10.21 10.60 19.36
N ALA A 288 10.95 9.56 19.71
CA ALA A 288 11.54 9.41 21.04
C ALA A 288 13.05 9.22 20.96
N ASN A 289 13.73 9.76 21.98
CA ASN A 289 15.12 9.49 22.31
C ASN A 289 15.22 9.06 23.77
N THR A 290 16.13 8.15 24.05
CA THR A 290 16.44 7.68 25.40
C THR A 290 17.80 8.19 25.82
N ASN A 291 17.86 8.77 27.01
CA ASN A 291 19.12 8.98 27.71
C ASN A 291 19.07 8.27 29.07
N SER A 292 20.15 8.35 29.86
CA SER A 292 20.24 7.63 31.14
C SER A 292 19.25 8.10 32.20
N SER A 293 18.72 9.32 32.10
CA SER A 293 17.87 9.93 33.14
C SER A 293 16.46 10.26 32.68
N ASN A 294 16.24 10.38 31.37
CA ASN A 294 15.01 10.87 30.78
C ASN A 294 14.73 10.23 29.41
N ILE A 295 13.46 10.21 29.06
CA ILE A 295 12.95 9.98 27.72
C ILE A 295 12.57 11.34 27.14
N GLU A 296 13.18 11.72 26.02
CA GLU A 296 12.80 12.92 25.27
C GLU A 296 11.82 12.53 24.17
N LEU A 297 10.61 13.10 24.22
CA LEU A 297 9.60 12.93 23.18
C LEU A 297 9.45 14.21 22.36
N PHE A 298 9.25 14.06 21.05
CA PHE A 298 8.99 15.14 20.11
C PHE A 298 7.73 14.83 19.31
N ASP A 299 6.69 15.64 19.52
CA ASP A 299 5.39 15.52 18.85
C ASP A 299 5.42 16.32 17.54
N ILE A 300 5.44 15.62 16.39
CA ILE A 300 5.54 16.25 15.08
C ILE A 300 4.31 17.14 14.80
N ASP A 301 3.13 16.75 15.27
CA ASP A 301 1.89 17.48 15.03
C ASP A 301 1.79 18.75 15.87
N ASN A 302 2.32 18.72 17.10
CA ASN A 302 2.29 19.87 18.00
C ASN A 302 3.49 20.81 17.79
N LYS A 303 3.81 21.12 16.53
CA LYS A 303 4.92 22.01 16.11
C LYS A 303 6.28 21.63 16.71
N GLY A 304 6.52 20.34 16.95
CA GLY A 304 7.78 19.87 17.50
C GLY A 304 7.97 20.20 18.98
N LYS A 305 6.89 20.33 19.75
CA LYS A 305 6.99 20.51 21.19
C LYS A 305 7.72 19.31 21.81
N LYS A 306 8.83 19.61 22.49
CA LYS A 306 9.63 18.63 23.23
C LYS A 306 9.02 18.39 24.62
N MET A 307 8.92 17.13 25.01
CA MET A 307 8.54 16.69 26.35
C MET A 307 9.70 15.88 26.93
N ARG A 308 10.01 16.09 28.20
CA ARG A 308 11.01 15.32 28.94
C ARG A 308 10.33 14.55 30.05
N ILE A 309 10.54 13.25 30.05
CA ILE A 309 9.89 12.33 30.98
C ILE A 309 10.99 11.67 31.79
N PRO A 310 11.04 11.84 33.11
CA PRO A 310 12.02 11.17 33.95
C PRO A 310 11.82 9.65 33.87
N VAL A 311 12.91 8.90 33.78
CA VAL A 311 12.84 7.44 33.86
C VAL A 311 12.53 7.03 35.31
N ALA A 312 11.80 5.93 35.49
CA ALA A 312 11.42 5.46 36.83
C ALA A 312 12.62 5.01 37.67
N HIS A 313 13.63 4.44 37.01
CA HIS A 313 14.83 3.88 37.64
C HIS A 313 16.09 4.48 37.01
N SER A 314 16.70 5.50 37.65
CA SER A 314 17.90 6.19 37.13
C SER A 314 19.12 5.29 36.97
N GLU A 315 19.15 4.15 37.67
CA GLU A 315 20.20 3.15 37.67
C GLU A 315 20.13 2.19 36.47
N PHE A 316 18.99 2.14 35.76
CA PHE A 316 18.77 1.25 34.64
C PHE A 316 18.57 2.04 33.35
N ARG A 317 19.23 1.61 32.27
CA ARG A 317 18.95 2.16 30.94
C ARG A 317 17.55 1.73 30.49
N VAL A 318 16.94 2.55 29.64
CA VAL A 318 15.71 2.17 28.95
C VAL A 318 16.06 1.20 27.84
N ASP A 319 15.57 -0.03 27.93
CA ASP A 319 15.87 -1.10 26.98
C ASP A 319 15.00 -0.99 25.73
N SER A 320 13.74 -0.60 25.89
CA SER A 320 12.79 -0.44 24.78
C SER A 320 11.71 0.59 25.12
N ILE A 321 11.18 1.23 24.09
CA ILE A 321 10.07 2.19 24.15
C ILE A 321 8.99 1.77 23.16
N PHE A 322 7.74 1.95 23.56
CA PHE A 322 6.56 1.77 22.75
C PHE A 322 5.59 2.93 22.99
N ILE A 323 5.00 3.44 21.91
CA ILE A 323 3.95 4.47 21.99
C ILE A 323 2.70 3.86 21.38
N LEU A 324 1.62 3.83 22.17
CA LEU A 324 0.34 3.24 21.81
C LEU A 324 -0.77 4.25 22.13
N LYS A 325 -1.22 4.97 21.11
CA LYS A 325 -2.21 6.04 21.27
C LYS A 325 -1.75 7.09 22.29
N GLU A 326 -2.34 7.10 23.48
CA GLU A 326 -2.03 8.02 24.58
C GLU A 326 -1.10 7.42 25.65
N PHE A 327 -0.66 6.17 25.46
CA PHE A 327 0.22 5.48 26.40
C PHE A 327 1.66 5.46 25.90
N LEU A 328 2.59 5.82 26.78
CA LEU A 328 4.02 5.57 26.64
C LEU A 328 4.37 4.38 27.52
N ILE A 329 4.86 3.31 26.92
CA ILE A 329 5.29 2.11 27.63
C ILE A 329 6.77 1.93 27.39
N TYR A 330 7.55 1.73 28.45
CA TYR A 330 8.98 1.48 28.31
C TYR A 330 9.47 0.45 29.32
N VAL A 331 10.60 -0.19 28.97
CA VAL A 331 11.19 -1.27 29.75
C VAL A 331 12.51 -0.79 30.36
N GLN A 332 12.70 -1.07 31.65
CA GLN A 332 13.97 -0.91 32.34
C GLN A 332 14.31 -2.21 33.06
N LYS A 333 15.26 -2.98 32.53
CA LYS A 333 15.69 -4.28 33.05
C LYS A 333 14.56 -5.32 33.10
N CYS A 334 13.78 -5.34 34.18
CA CYS A 334 12.61 -6.22 34.33
C CYS A 334 11.37 -5.46 34.80
N TYR A 335 11.44 -4.12 34.74
CA TYR A 335 10.32 -3.24 35.04
C TYR A 335 9.68 -2.80 33.74
N ILE A 336 8.35 -2.83 33.71
CA ILE A 336 7.53 -2.29 32.64
C ILE A 336 6.80 -1.10 33.22
N ILE A 337 7.07 0.07 32.66
CA ILE A 337 6.48 1.32 33.10
C ILE A 337 5.52 1.76 32.01
N CYS A 338 4.26 1.98 32.38
CA CYS A 338 3.27 2.57 31.51
C CYS A 338 2.88 3.94 32.03
N MET A 339 2.92 4.93 31.15
CA MET A 339 2.53 6.30 31.44
C MET A 339 1.45 6.74 30.48
N ARG A 340 0.47 7.50 30.95
CA ARG A 340 -0.61 8.05 30.15
C ARG A 340 -0.39 9.53 29.91
N LYS A 341 -0.61 9.99 28.68
CA LYS A 341 -0.53 11.41 28.31
C LYS A 341 -1.67 12.17 29.00
N ASN A 342 -1.32 13.17 29.82
CA ASN A 342 -2.25 14.13 30.41
C ASN A 342 -1.90 15.54 29.89
N GLY A 343 -2.52 15.94 28.78
CA GLY A 343 -2.17 17.18 28.09
C GLY A 343 -0.73 17.18 27.55
N ASN A 344 0.17 17.90 28.22
CA ASN A 344 1.59 18.02 27.85
C ASN A 344 2.54 17.26 28.80
N THR A 345 1.99 16.53 29.77
CA THR A 345 2.75 15.71 30.71
C THR A 345 2.37 14.25 30.55
N TYR A 346 3.14 13.36 31.19
CA TYR A 346 2.84 11.94 31.28
C TYR A 346 2.76 11.56 32.74
N GLU A 347 1.73 10.81 33.10
CA GLU A 347 1.50 10.32 34.46
C GLU A 347 1.69 8.81 34.48
N CYS A 348 2.42 8.30 35.46
CA CYS A 348 2.62 6.86 35.62
C CYS A 348 1.29 6.19 35.98
N VAL A 349 0.87 5.23 35.15
CA VAL A 349 -0.32 4.40 35.39
C VAL A 349 0.06 3.19 36.23
N TYR A 350 1.14 2.51 35.85
CA TYR A 350 1.67 1.37 36.59
C TYR A 350 3.18 1.19 36.34
N ASN A 351 3.84 0.61 37.33
CA ASN A 351 5.22 0.14 37.27
C ASN A 351 5.25 -1.34 37.72
N ILE A 352 5.36 -2.24 36.74
CA ILE A 352 5.25 -3.68 36.95
C ILE A 352 6.64 -4.29 36.96
N LYS A 353 6.98 -4.99 38.04
CA LYS A 353 8.15 -5.89 38.05
C LYS A 353 7.75 -7.26 37.53
N VAL A 354 8.21 -7.61 36.33
CA VAL A 354 7.94 -8.92 35.73
C VAL A 354 8.60 -10.01 36.57
N LYS A 355 7.80 -11.02 36.97
CA LYS A 355 8.29 -12.16 37.73
C LYS A 355 9.33 -12.92 36.91
N ASN A 356 10.47 -13.25 37.52
CA ASN A 356 11.43 -14.15 36.90
C ASN A 356 10.78 -15.54 36.82
N SER A 357 10.59 -16.09 35.63
CA SER A 357 10.26 -17.50 35.47
C SER A 357 11.47 -18.32 35.95
N LYS A 358 11.28 -19.21 36.92
CA LYS A 358 12.33 -20.16 37.31
C LYS A 358 12.31 -21.28 36.27
N CYS A 359 13.28 -21.28 35.35
CA CYS A 359 13.56 -22.44 34.52
C CYS A 359 14.79 -23.16 35.08
N ASN A 360 14.76 -24.49 35.18
CA ASN A 360 15.86 -25.31 35.73
C ASN A 360 17.07 -25.41 34.79
N HIS A 361 17.06 -24.75 33.63
CA HIS A 361 18.15 -24.84 32.66
C HIS A 361 19.14 -23.68 32.75
N LYS A 362 20.38 -23.98 32.39
CA LYS A 362 21.47 -23.02 32.31
C LYS A 362 21.07 -21.90 31.34
N ILE A 363 21.13 -20.67 31.82
CA ILE A 363 20.79 -19.47 31.07
C ILE A 363 21.69 -19.43 29.84
N ASN A 364 21.08 -19.42 28.66
CA ASN A 364 21.82 -19.20 27.42
C ASN A 364 22.27 -17.73 27.41
N THR A 365 23.57 -17.48 27.52
CA THR A 365 24.16 -16.13 27.63
C THR A 365 24.19 -15.36 26.30
N LEU A 366 23.34 -15.72 25.34
CA LEU A 366 23.33 -15.10 24.02
C LEU A 366 22.74 -13.68 24.08
N GLN A 367 23.67 -12.74 24.23
CA GLN A 367 23.87 -11.45 23.54
C GLN A 367 22.70 -10.53 23.13
N ASP A 368 21.45 -10.76 23.51
CA ASP A 368 20.43 -9.74 23.32
C ASP A 368 20.47 -8.68 24.44
N SER A 369 20.49 -7.43 24.00
CA SER A 369 20.61 -6.25 24.88
C SER A 369 19.40 -6.06 25.79
N SER A 370 18.24 -6.60 25.43
CA SER A 370 17.00 -6.50 26.21
C SER A 370 16.66 -7.83 26.88
N ARG A 371 16.39 -7.77 28.18
CA ARG A 371 15.97 -8.94 28.95
C ARG A 371 14.53 -9.38 28.61
N LEU A 372 13.66 -8.42 28.32
CA LEU A 372 12.25 -8.66 28.05
C LEU A 372 11.92 -8.27 26.62
N THR A 373 11.23 -9.16 25.91
CA THR A 373 10.61 -8.85 24.63
C THR A 373 9.13 -8.55 24.84
N LEU A 374 8.68 -7.38 24.41
CA LEU A 374 7.29 -6.93 24.53
C LEU A 374 6.64 -6.84 23.15
N LYS A 375 5.39 -7.31 23.07
CA LYS A 375 4.48 -7.10 21.94
C LYS A 375 3.09 -6.75 22.48
N PHE A 376 2.25 -6.16 21.63
CA PHE A 376 0.95 -5.64 22.04
C PHE A 376 -0.17 -6.19 21.16
N THR A 377 -1.24 -6.71 21.77
CA THR A 377 -2.55 -6.87 21.14
C THR A 377 -3.42 -5.65 21.46
N SER A 378 -4.70 -5.63 21.07
CA SER A 378 -5.60 -4.55 21.49
C SER A 378 -5.87 -4.54 23.00
N ARG A 379 -5.70 -5.68 23.69
CA ARG A 379 -5.98 -5.85 25.12
C ARG A 379 -4.73 -6.11 25.96
N TYR A 380 -3.73 -6.80 25.42
CA TYR A 380 -2.62 -7.31 26.22
C TYR A 380 -1.26 -6.71 25.85
N ILE A 381 -0.43 -6.52 26.86
CA ILE A 381 1.02 -6.53 26.76
C ILE A 381 1.46 -7.98 26.91
N VAL A 382 1.97 -8.55 25.83
CA VAL A 382 2.52 -9.90 25.80
C VAL A 382 4.02 -9.81 26.03
N ILE A 383 4.47 -10.45 27.09
CA ILE A 383 5.87 -10.39 27.53
C ILE A 383 6.49 -11.77 27.47
N LEU A 384 7.69 -11.82 26.92
CA LEU A 384 8.59 -12.96 26.96
C LEU A 384 9.86 -12.56 27.72
N ASP A 385 10.24 -13.32 28.76
CA ASP A 385 11.56 -13.18 29.40
C ASP A 385 12.58 -13.96 28.57
N ASN A 386 13.48 -13.27 27.89
CA ASN A 386 14.46 -13.88 26.99
C ASN A 386 15.43 -14.82 27.74
N LYS A 387 15.59 -14.67 29.06
CA LYS A 387 16.37 -15.61 29.89
C LYS A 387 15.63 -16.90 30.19
N HIS A 388 14.30 -16.87 30.18
CA HIS A 388 13.43 -17.96 30.58
C HIS A 388 12.16 -17.99 29.70
N PRO A 389 12.32 -18.25 28.39
CA PRO A 389 11.28 -18.03 27.38
C PRO A 389 10.16 -19.09 27.39
N CYS A 390 10.11 -19.96 28.40
CA CYS A 390 9.14 -21.06 28.48
C CYS A 390 7.70 -20.58 28.70
N LYS A 391 7.53 -19.30 29.06
CA LYS A 391 6.23 -18.72 29.44
C LYS A 391 6.02 -17.37 28.78
N LEU A 392 4.79 -17.16 28.33
CA LEU A 392 4.26 -15.87 27.91
C LEU A 392 3.40 -15.29 29.03
N PHE A 393 3.63 -14.03 29.36
CA PHE A 393 2.82 -13.31 30.34
C PHE A 393 1.94 -12.28 29.63
N PHE A 394 0.65 -12.31 29.92
CA PHE A 394 -0.35 -11.42 29.33
C PHE A 394 -0.84 -10.45 30.39
N TYR A 395 -0.33 -9.23 30.34
CA TYR A 395 -0.78 -8.14 31.20
C TYR A 395 -1.81 -7.31 30.47
N ASN A 396 -2.90 -6.94 31.15
CA ASN A 396 -3.86 -6.01 30.58
C ASN A 396 -3.20 -4.65 30.35
N ILE A 397 -3.27 -4.12 29.13
CA ILE A 397 -2.59 -2.87 28.76
C ILE A 397 -3.08 -1.66 29.57
N PHE A 398 -4.35 -1.66 29.99
CA PHE A 398 -4.97 -0.54 30.70
C PHE A 398 -4.79 -0.62 32.21
N SER A 399 -4.96 -1.81 32.79
CA SER A 399 -4.90 -1.97 34.25
C SER A 399 -3.52 -2.37 34.77
N GLY A 400 -2.65 -2.93 33.91
CA GLY A 400 -1.34 -3.45 34.31
C GLY A 400 -1.41 -4.73 35.14
N PHE A 401 -2.58 -5.36 35.28
CA PHE A 401 -2.71 -6.64 35.96
C PHE A 401 -2.33 -7.81 35.05
N LEU A 402 -1.66 -8.80 35.62
CA LEU A 402 -1.41 -10.09 34.97
C LEU A 402 -2.74 -10.85 34.87
N GLU A 403 -3.25 -11.06 33.66
CA GLU A 403 -4.50 -11.79 33.44
C GLU A 403 -4.25 -13.26 33.09
N LYS A 404 -3.18 -13.55 32.33
CA LYS A 404 -2.87 -14.92 31.90
C LYS A 404 -1.36 -15.19 31.90
N GLU A 405 -1.01 -16.43 32.17
CA GLU A 405 0.34 -16.99 32.02
C GLU A 405 0.19 -18.27 31.19
N VAL A 406 0.93 -18.36 30.10
CA VAL A 406 0.78 -19.44 29.12
C VAL A 406 2.13 -20.11 28.94
N ASP A 407 2.20 -21.42 29.22
CA ASP A 407 3.36 -22.23 28.87
C ASP A 407 3.43 -22.37 27.34
N VAL A 408 4.63 -22.15 26.79
CA VAL A 408 4.85 -22.25 25.34
C VAL A 408 4.83 -23.70 24.87
N THR A 409 5.33 -24.62 25.69
CA THR A 409 5.34 -26.05 25.39
C THR A 409 4.56 -26.82 26.46
N PRO A 410 3.70 -27.78 26.06
CA PRO A 410 2.95 -28.60 27.01
C PRO A 410 3.87 -29.52 27.82
N GLU A 411 4.99 -29.96 27.23
CA GLU A 411 5.92 -30.93 27.82
C GLU A 411 6.83 -30.34 28.92
N LYS A 412 6.70 -29.04 29.24
CA LYS A 412 7.59 -28.31 30.16
C LYS A 412 9.08 -28.40 29.78
N ALA A 413 9.37 -28.78 28.54
CA ALA A 413 10.71 -28.76 27.99
C ALA A 413 11.17 -27.31 27.84
N CYS A 414 12.40 -27.03 28.23
CA CYS A 414 12.96 -25.69 28.07
C CYS A 414 13.13 -25.39 26.59
N ILE A 415 12.67 -24.22 26.20
CA ILE A 415 12.79 -23.76 24.83
C ILE A 415 13.84 -22.68 24.68
N ARG A 416 14.28 -22.49 23.45
CA ARG A 416 14.94 -21.26 23.00
C ARG A 416 14.00 -20.54 22.06
N CYS A 417 13.40 -19.44 22.49
CA CYS A 417 12.60 -18.60 21.61
C CYS A 417 13.51 -17.73 20.75
N HIS A 418 13.14 -17.56 19.48
CA HIS A 418 13.89 -16.73 18.53
C HIS A 418 13.12 -15.47 18.18
N PHE A 419 11.84 -15.60 17.79
CA PHE A 419 11.00 -14.46 17.40
C PHE A 419 9.60 -14.56 17.97
N ILE A 420 9.04 -13.40 18.30
CA ILE A 420 7.63 -13.21 18.66
C ILE A 420 7.03 -12.13 17.78
N LYS A 421 5.88 -12.43 17.17
CA LYS A 421 5.11 -11.52 16.33
C LYS A 421 3.66 -11.52 16.81
N ILE A 422 3.04 -10.35 16.84
CA ILE A 422 1.60 -10.24 17.05
C ILE A 422 0.96 -9.75 15.77
N PHE A 423 -0.14 -10.40 15.40
CA PHE A 423 -1.00 -9.99 14.33
C PHE A 423 -2.45 -10.15 14.81
N GLU A 424 -3.21 -9.05 14.80
CA GLU A 424 -4.55 -8.98 15.40
C GLU A 424 -4.51 -9.45 16.88
N GLU A 425 -5.33 -10.43 17.27
CA GLU A 425 -5.36 -10.99 18.64
C GLU A 425 -4.59 -12.32 18.76
N LYS A 426 -3.64 -12.58 17.85
CA LYS A 426 -2.86 -13.82 17.79
C LYS A 426 -1.38 -13.56 18.03
N VAL A 427 -0.75 -14.44 18.80
CA VAL A 427 0.70 -14.41 19.11
C VAL A 427 1.38 -15.54 18.36
N TYR A 428 2.23 -15.18 17.41
CA TYR A 428 3.06 -16.12 16.67
C TYR A 428 4.46 -16.16 17.26
N LEU A 429 4.99 -17.36 17.45
CA LEU A 429 6.26 -17.60 18.10
C LEU A 429 7.09 -18.56 17.25
N THR A 430 8.40 -18.30 17.14
CA THR A 430 9.35 -19.29 16.65
C THR A 430 10.28 -19.72 17.78
N TYR A 431 10.48 -21.02 17.94
CA TYR A 431 11.30 -21.55 19.03
C TYR A 431 11.95 -22.88 18.68
N THR A 432 12.98 -23.25 19.44
CA THR A 432 13.62 -24.57 19.38
C THR A 432 13.37 -25.31 20.68
N VAL A 433 13.01 -26.59 20.56
CA VAL A 433 12.92 -27.54 21.69
C VAL A 433 13.49 -28.88 21.22
N ASN A 434 14.37 -29.49 22.01
CA ASN A 434 15.02 -30.77 21.68
C ASN A 434 15.69 -30.80 20.29
N ASN A 435 16.28 -29.68 19.85
CA ASN A 435 16.86 -29.45 18.51
C ASN A 435 15.87 -29.39 17.34
N ASN A 436 14.57 -29.54 17.59
CA ASN A 436 13.54 -29.33 16.59
C ASN A 436 13.07 -27.88 16.62
N HIS A 437 12.76 -27.32 15.46
CA HIS A 437 12.40 -25.91 15.29
C HIS A 437 10.91 -25.81 14.98
N PHE A 438 10.21 -24.91 15.65
CA PHE A 438 8.75 -24.80 15.53
C PHE A 438 8.32 -23.37 15.28
N ILE A 439 7.22 -23.24 14.54
CA ILE A 439 6.38 -22.05 14.50
C ILE A 439 5.07 -22.40 15.19
N SER A 440 4.60 -21.56 16.11
CA SER A 440 3.30 -21.76 16.77
C SER A 440 2.50 -20.47 16.89
N CYS A 441 1.18 -20.58 16.90
CA CYS A 441 0.23 -19.49 17.09
C CYS A 441 -0.63 -19.74 18.33
N TYR A 442 -0.63 -18.78 19.24
CA TYR A 442 -1.55 -18.72 20.36
C TYR A 442 -2.64 -17.68 20.08
N ASP A 443 -3.90 -18.12 20.05
CA ASP A 443 -5.05 -17.23 19.94
C ASP A 443 -5.44 -16.72 21.33
N THR A 444 -5.36 -15.40 21.54
CA THR A 444 -5.61 -14.82 22.87
C THR A 444 -7.10 -14.76 23.25
N VAL A 445 -7.98 -14.85 22.25
CA VAL A 445 -9.44 -14.86 22.40
C VAL A 445 -9.89 -16.26 22.79
N GLU A 446 -9.49 -17.27 22.02
CA GLU A 446 -9.79 -18.68 22.33
C GLU A 446 -9.01 -19.18 23.55
N GLY A 447 -7.85 -18.57 23.83
CA GLY A 447 -6.99 -18.94 24.94
C GLY A 447 -6.22 -20.24 24.70
N ALA A 448 -6.03 -20.64 23.44
CA ALA A 448 -5.43 -21.91 23.05
C ALA A 448 -4.37 -21.73 21.95
N TRP A 449 -3.46 -22.71 21.86
CA TRP A 449 -2.56 -22.86 20.72
C TRP A 449 -3.36 -23.43 19.54
N THR A 450 -3.49 -22.66 18.46
CA THR A 450 -4.34 -23.01 17.31
C THR A 450 -3.54 -23.58 16.14
N LEU A 451 -2.23 -23.40 16.13
CA LEU A 451 -1.33 -23.79 15.04
C LEU A 451 0.04 -24.09 15.63
N THR A 452 0.60 -25.25 15.28
CA THR A 452 1.98 -25.61 15.57
C THR A 452 2.48 -26.52 14.45
N PHE A 453 3.59 -26.15 13.82
CA PHE A 453 4.26 -27.01 12.85
C PHE A 453 5.77 -26.88 12.99
N GLU A 454 6.47 -27.94 12.58
CA GLU A 454 7.93 -28.03 12.57
C GLU A 454 8.49 -27.39 11.29
N ILE A 455 9.65 -26.74 11.41
CA ILE A 455 10.41 -26.18 10.30
C ILE A 455 11.81 -26.77 10.32
N ASP A 456 12.47 -26.81 9.16
CA ASP A 456 13.75 -27.51 9.01
C ASP A 456 14.89 -26.87 9.82
N THR A 457 14.90 -25.54 9.91
CA THR A 457 15.98 -24.80 10.58
C THR A 457 15.48 -23.61 11.41
N GLN A 458 16.41 -22.91 12.06
CA GLN A 458 16.07 -21.80 12.95
C GLN A 458 15.56 -20.57 12.17
N ALA A 459 14.36 -20.12 12.51
CA ALA A 459 13.83 -18.85 11.99
C ALA A 459 14.58 -17.64 12.59
N CYS A 460 15.03 -16.73 11.72
CA CYS A 460 15.71 -15.49 12.08
C CYS A 460 14.88 -14.21 11.80
N GLU A 461 13.70 -14.34 11.21
CA GLU A 461 12.69 -13.28 11.11
C GLU A 461 11.32 -13.92 10.94
N LEU A 462 10.26 -13.28 11.43
CA LEU A 462 8.87 -13.74 11.28
C LEU A 462 7.94 -12.56 10.95
N THR A 463 7.17 -12.70 9.89
CA THR A 463 6.08 -11.79 9.53
C THR A 463 4.81 -12.57 9.19
N VAL A 464 3.65 -11.95 9.42
CA VAL A 464 2.35 -12.63 9.35
C VAL A 464 1.28 -11.68 8.82
N SER A 465 0.38 -12.19 7.99
CA SER A 465 -0.85 -11.54 7.53
C SER A 465 -2.07 -12.38 7.89
N ARG A 466 -3.24 -12.03 7.33
CA ARG A 466 -4.46 -12.82 7.52
C ARG A 466 -4.39 -14.19 6.87
N ASN A 467 -3.63 -14.31 5.78
CA ASN A 467 -3.63 -15.49 4.94
C ASN A 467 -2.29 -16.24 4.98
N PHE A 468 -1.20 -15.55 5.32
CA PHE A 468 0.15 -16.11 5.20
C PHE A 468 1.00 -15.91 6.45
N ILE A 469 1.88 -16.87 6.70
CA ILE A 469 3.03 -16.78 7.59
C ILE A 469 4.27 -16.80 6.69
N CYS A 470 5.20 -15.89 6.92
CA CYS A 470 6.48 -15.89 6.23
C CYS A 470 7.61 -15.83 7.24
N ALA A 471 8.62 -16.69 7.08
CA ALA A 471 9.78 -16.70 7.95
C ALA A 471 11.06 -16.75 7.13
N LYS A 472 12.09 -16.04 7.60
CA LYS A 472 13.45 -16.30 7.14
C LYS A 472 14.03 -17.41 7.97
N ILE A 473 14.62 -18.37 7.30
CA ILE A 473 15.25 -19.51 7.93
C ILE A 473 16.69 -19.60 7.45
N SER A 474 17.58 -19.84 8.41
CA SER A 474 19.00 -19.77 8.19
C SER A 474 19.66 -20.97 8.84
N THR A 475 20.29 -21.81 8.01
CA THR A 475 21.08 -22.97 8.44
C THR A 475 22.30 -22.55 9.26
N GLU A 476 22.90 -21.40 8.91
CA GLU A 476 24.11 -20.89 9.55
C GLU A 476 23.94 -19.48 10.13
N PRO A 477 24.41 -19.23 11.37
CA PRO A 477 24.30 -17.91 11.99
C PRO A 477 25.00 -16.80 11.20
N ASN A 478 26.06 -17.12 10.44
CA ASN A 478 26.91 -16.14 9.75
C ASN A 478 26.61 -15.95 8.25
N MET A 479 25.65 -16.69 7.69
CA MET A 479 25.28 -16.51 6.28
C MET A 479 24.53 -15.21 6.08
N LYS A 480 24.94 -14.44 5.07
CA LYS A 480 24.26 -13.21 4.65
C LYS A 480 22.90 -13.52 4.01
N ASN A 481 22.81 -14.62 3.28
CA ASN A 481 21.59 -15.03 2.60
C ASN A 481 20.85 -16.07 3.46
N CYS A 482 19.53 -16.09 3.31
CA CYS A 482 18.64 -17.02 3.99
C CYS A 482 17.49 -17.42 3.07
N GLU A 483 16.85 -18.53 3.39
CA GLU A 483 15.64 -18.97 2.72
C GLU A 483 14.45 -18.24 3.34
N LEU A 484 13.61 -17.66 2.50
CA LEU A 484 12.35 -17.04 2.89
C LEU A 484 11.22 -17.99 2.50
N GLN A 485 10.71 -18.71 3.48
CA GLN A 485 9.63 -19.67 3.31
C GLN A 485 8.28 -19.02 3.61
N VAL A 486 7.25 -19.41 2.85
CA VAL A 486 5.89 -18.87 2.92
C VAL A 486 4.88 -20.01 3.06
N TRP A 487 4.05 -19.94 4.10
CA TRP A 487 2.98 -20.90 4.38
C TRP A 487 1.62 -20.21 4.41
N PRO A 488 0.60 -20.74 3.74
CA PRO A 488 -0.76 -20.32 3.96
C PRO A 488 -1.23 -20.82 5.33
N ILE A 489 -1.92 -19.95 6.07
CA ILE A 489 -2.40 -20.24 7.43
C ILE A 489 -3.39 -21.42 7.46
N GLN A 490 -4.09 -21.67 6.34
CA GLN A 490 -5.17 -22.65 6.25
C GLN A 490 -4.67 -24.11 6.13
N ASN A 491 -3.64 -24.37 5.33
CA ASN A 491 -3.16 -25.73 5.04
C ASN A 491 -1.79 -26.03 5.66
N GLN A 492 -0.99 -25.02 6.03
CA GLN A 492 0.32 -25.17 6.68
C GLN A 492 1.37 -25.89 5.81
N GLU A 493 1.06 -26.20 4.56
CA GLU A 493 2.02 -26.72 3.60
C GLU A 493 2.84 -25.55 3.05
N GLU A 494 4.15 -25.76 2.94
CA GLU A 494 5.04 -24.78 2.33
C GLU A 494 4.58 -24.50 0.89
N MET A 495 4.31 -23.24 0.59
CA MET A 495 3.79 -22.83 -0.71
C MET A 495 4.89 -22.24 -1.59
N TYR A 496 5.77 -21.40 -1.02
CA TYR A 496 6.86 -20.76 -1.75
C TYR A 496 8.14 -20.67 -0.92
N THR A 497 9.27 -20.77 -1.61
CA THR A 497 10.60 -20.50 -1.06
C THR A 497 11.33 -19.51 -1.95
N TYR A 498 11.84 -18.44 -1.33
CA TYR A 498 12.63 -17.39 -1.97
C TYR A 498 14.01 -17.27 -1.32
N PHE A 499 14.92 -16.54 -1.96
CA PHE A 499 16.21 -16.16 -1.35
C PHE A 499 16.17 -14.69 -0.94
N ALA A 500 16.54 -14.40 0.30
CA ALA A 500 16.56 -13.05 0.84
C ALA A 500 17.81 -12.78 1.67
N ASP A 501 18.17 -11.51 1.81
CA ASP A 501 19.18 -11.07 2.75
C ASP A 501 18.65 -11.19 4.19
N LYS A 502 19.44 -11.84 5.04
CA LYS A 502 19.13 -12.14 6.43
C LYS A 502 18.96 -10.89 7.30
N HIS A 503 19.65 -9.81 6.97
CA HIS A 503 19.72 -8.60 7.78
C HIS A 503 18.74 -7.50 7.35
N LEU A 504 18.18 -7.61 6.15
CA LEU A 504 17.15 -6.69 5.65
C LEU A 504 15.77 -7.09 6.15
N PRO A 505 14.78 -6.19 6.26
CA PRO A 505 13.45 -6.58 6.71
C PRO A 505 12.67 -7.35 5.63
N ILE A 506 11.70 -8.16 6.06
CA ILE A 506 10.59 -8.62 5.20
C ILE A 506 9.33 -7.87 5.55
N ILE A 507 8.64 -7.42 4.52
CA ILE A 507 7.37 -6.72 4.69
C ILE A 507 6.30 -7.54 4.01
N LEU A 508 5.25 -7.83 4.77
CA LEU A 508 4.05 -8.45 4.27
C LEU A 508 2.92 -7.42 4.35
N THR A 509 2.40 -7.01 3.20
CA THR A 509 1.36 -5.98 3.11
C THR A 509 -0.01 -6.55 3.46
N SER A 510 -0.98 -5.66 3.69
CA SER A 510 -2.36 -6.06 3.98
C SER A 510 -3.10 -6.70 2.81
N ASP A 511 -2.58 -6.55 1.59
CA ASP A 511 -3.06 -7.18 0.36
C ASP A 511 -2.19 -8.36 -0.06
N ASP A 512 -1.53 -8.99 0.93
CA ASP A 512 -0.74 -10.22 0.79
C ASP A 512 0.35 -10.14 -0.28
N LYS A 513 1.02 -8.99 -0.38
CA LYS A 513 2.27 -8.85 -1.12
C LYS A 513 3.44 -8.95 -0.17
N ILE A 514 4.41 -9.78 -0.55
CA ILE A 514 5.67 -9.89 0.17
C ILE A 514 6.72 -9.03 -0.52
N ILE A 515 7.42 -8.22 0.28
CA ILE A 515 8.52 -7.36 -0.16
C ILE A 515 9.78 -7.80 0.58
N PHE A 516 10.81 -8.16 -0.18
CA PHE A 516 12.10 -8.61 0.34
C PHE A 516 13.23 -8.15 -0.59
N SER A 517 14.47 -8.33 -0.17
CA SER A 517 15.66 -7.88 -0.90
C SER A 517 16.76 -8.93 -0.90
N ASP A 518 17.54 -8.97 -1.97
CA ASP A 518 18.70 -9.85 -2.18
C ASP A 518 20.06 -9.12 -2.10
N ASP A 519 20.09 -7.91 -1.49
CA ASP A 519 21.19 -6.94 -1.35
C ASP A 519 21.03 -5.72 -2.28
N VAL A 520 20.84 -5.91 -3.58
CA VAL A 520 20.77 -4.79 -4.56
C VAL A 520 19.47 -4.72 -5.34
N THR A 521 18.63 -5.75 -5.22
CA THR A 521 17.31 -5.82 -5.83
C THR A 521 16.26 -5.91 -4.74
N VAL A 522 15.20 -5.11 -4.86
CA VAL A 522 13.99 -5.28 -4.05
C VAL A 522 12.94 -6.00 -4.88
N HIS A 523 12.44 -7.12 -4.37
CA HIS A 523 11.40 -7.94 -4.99
C HIS A 523 10.06 -7.69 -4.32
N ILE A 524 8.99 -7.61 -5.11
CA ILE A 524 7.60 -7.50 -4.67
C ILE A 524 6.81 -8.61 -5.34
N GLN A 525 6.26 -9.52 -4.55
CA GLN A 525 5.57 -10.72 -5.01
C GLN A 525 4.15 -10.79 -4.46
N GLU A 526 3.16 -11.11 -5.31
CA GLU A 526 1.77 -11.31 -4.92
C GLU A 526 1.51 -12.78 -4.55
N LEU A 527 1.19 -13.05 -3.28
CA LEU A 527 1.09 -14.43 -2.78
C LEU A 527 -0.21 -15.14 -3.18
N VAL A 528 -1.30 -14.38 -3.42
CA VAL A 528 -2.62 -14.96 -3.76
C VAL A 528 -2.68 -15.39 -5.23
N GLN A 529 -1.94 -14.72 -6.11
CA GLN A 529 -1.90 -14.98 -7.56
C GLN A 529 -0.45 -14.92 -8.04
N PRO A 530 0.38 -15.93 -7.71
CA PRO A 530 1.83 -15.92 -8.02
C PRO A 530 2.12 -15.81 -9.52
N SER A 531 1.19 -16.19 -10.39
CA SER A 531 1.33 -16.07 -11.84
C SER A 531 1.22 -14.63 -12.34
N LYS A 532 0.93 -13.67 -11.45
CA LYS A 532 0.47 -12.33 -11.79
C LYS A 532 1.43 -11.26 -11.28
N VAL A 533 2.56 -11.17 -11.99
CA VAL A 533 3.50 -10.04 -12.01
C VAL A 533 4.31 -9.84 -10.74
N ASP A 534 5.54 -10.34 -10.82
CA ASP A 534 6.65 -10.02 -9.95
C ASP A 534 7.20 -8.64 -10.33
N TYR A 535 7.38 -7.74 -9.35
CA TYR A 535 8.13 -6.51 -9.57
C TYR A 535 9.52 -6.66 -8.97
N SER A 536 10.54 -6.27 -9.72
CA SER A 536 11.93 -6.25 -9.24
C SER A 536 12.54 -4.88 -9.49
N LEU A 537 12.99 -4.22 -8.42
CA LEU A 537 13.57 -2.89 -8.45
C LEU A 537 15.09 -3.03 -8.34
N LYS A 538 15.82 -2.77 -9.43
CA LYS A 538 17.28 -2.79 -9.43
C LYS A 538 17.81 -1.44 -8.97
N LEU A 539 18.61 -1.44 -7.91
CA LEU A 539 19.01 -0.22 -7.21
C LEU A 539 20.48 0.13 -7.45
N ASN A 540 20.76 1.43 -7.35
CA ASN A 540 22.13 1.94 -7.30
C ASN A 540 22.62 1.96 -5.85
N GLY A 541 23.18 0.84 -5.40
CA GLY A 541 23.74 0.64 -4.07
C GLY A 541 23.07 -0.47 -3.28
N LYS A 542 23.70 -0.89 -2.19
CA LYS A 542 23.15 -1.95 -1.32
C LYS A 542 21.95 -1.44 -0.56
N VAL A 543 20.88 -2.20 -0.50
CA VAL A 543 19.73 -1.94 0.37
C VAL A 543 20.22 -2.01 1.81
N VAL A 544 19.81 -1.02 2.60
CA VAL A 544 20.05 -0.96 4.05
C VAL A 544 18.73 -1.14 4.79
N ASP A 545 17.65 -0.54 4.26
CA ASP A 545 16.31 -0.63 4.82
C ASP A 545 15.27 -0.28 3.74
N MET A 546 14.02 -0.68 3.91
CA MET A 546 12.94 -0.38 2.99
C MET A 546 11.59 -0.39 3.72
N MET A 547 10.71 0.54 3.36
CA MET A 547 9.39 0.68 3.98
C MET A 547 8.35 1.10 2.93
N PRO A 548 7.24 0.36 2.76
CA PRO A 548 6.18 0.78 1.86
C PRO A 548 5.51 2.04 2.41
N VAL A 549 5.11 2.91 1.50
CA VAL A 549 4.37 4.13 1.81
C VAL A 549 3.30 4.30 0.75
N MET A 550 2.06 4.63 1.11
CA MET A 550 0.98 4.93 0.13
C MET A 550 0.87 4.00 -1.10
N ASN A 551 -0.13 3.12 -1.14
CA ASN A 551 -0.45 2.28 -2.31
C ASN A 551 0.76 1.48 -2.84
N ASN A 552 1.39 2.00 -3.90
CA ASN A 552 2.45 1.38 -4.69
C ASN A 552 3.80 2.07 -4.56
N LEU A 553 3.97 2.95 -3.57
CA LEU A 553 5.23 3.63 -3.34
C LEU A 553 6.03 2.92 -2.24
N ILE A 554 7.35 2.92 -2.38
CA ILE A 554 8.26 2.41 -1.37
C ILE A 554 9.41 3.38 -1.18
N VAL A 555 9.74 3.63 0.08
CA VAL A 555 10.96 4.35 0.44
C VAL A 555 12.05 3.31 0.65
N ILE A 556 13.16 3.47 -0.06
CA ILE A 556 14.30 2.56 -0.01
C ILE A 556 15.51 3.36 0.46
N ASN A 557 16.07 2.93 1.59
CA ASN A 557 17.36 3.41 2.07
C ASN A 557 18.45 2.51 1.49
N THR A 558 19.28 3.07 0.61
CA THR A 558 20.47 2.40 0.10
C THR A 558 21.72 2.88 0.82
N SER A 559 22.84 2.19 0.64
CA SER A 559 24.15 2.59 1.18
C SER A 559 24.61 3.97 0.71
N MET A 560 23.96 4.52 -0.31
CA MET A 560 24.32 5.79 -0.95
C MET A 560 23.23 6.86 -0.86
N SER A 561 21.97 6.49 -0.66
CA SER A 561 20.87 7.45 -0.81
C SER A 561 19.57 6.97 -0.23
N LEU A 562 18.70 7.92 0.07
CA LEU A 562 17.30 7.68 0.40
C LEU A 562 16.42 7.96 -0.82
N GLN A 563 15.74 6.95 -1.33
CA GLN A 563 15.02 7.01 -2.60
C GLN A 563 13.53 6.68 -2.43
N LEU A 564 12.69 7.26 -3.28
CA LEU A 564 11.28 6.89 -3.44
C LEU A 564 11.09 6.18 -4.78
N TRP A 565 10.41 5.04 -4.77
CA TRP A 565 10.12 4.24 -5.95
C TRP A 565 8.63 4.01 -6.10
N ASP A 566 8.14 3.96 -7.34
CA ASP A 566 6.83 3.39 -7.69
C ASP A 566 7.06 1.96 -8.17
N TRP A 567 6.75 0.98 -7.32
CA TRP A 567 7.12 -0.40 -7.62
C TRP A 567 6.31 -1.00 -8.76
N LYS A 568 5.07 -0.52 -8.99
CA LYS A 568 4.23 -1.01 -10.11
C LYS A 568 4.79 -0.58 -11.47
N LYS A 569 5.47 0.57 -11.51
CA LYS A 569 6.15 1.07 -12.70
C LYS A 569 7.62 0.67 -12.77
N ALA A 570 8.15 0.04 -11.72
CA ALA A 570 9.57 -0.19 -11.52
C ALA A 570 10.42 1.08 -11.75
N GLU A 571 9.90 2.23 -11.31
CA GLU A 571 10.49 3.55 -11.61
C GLU A 571 10.93 4.26 -10.32
N GLN A 572 12.17 4.75 -10.32
CA GLN A 572 12.64 5.66 -9.27
C GLN A 572 12.00 7.04 -9.47
N MET A 573 11.20 7.48 -8.51
CA MET A 573 10.48 8.75 -8.57
C MET A 573 11.34 9.91 -8.04
N GLN A 574 12.00 9.72 -6.88
CA GLN A 574 12.73 10.79 -6.18
C GLN A 574 13.99 10.25 -5.47
N THR A 575 14.92 11.17 -5.20
CA THR A 575 16.03 10.96 -4.25
C THR A 575 15.94 12.05 -3.18
N PHE A 576 15.59 11.69 -1.95
CA PHE A 576 15.44 12.64 -0.84
C PHE A 576 16.80 13.05 -0.26
N PHE A 577 17.72 12.11 -0.13
CA PHE A 577 19.08 12.34 0.38
C PHE A 577 20.10 11.53 -0.41
N ARG A 578 21.31 12.07 -0.53
CA ARG A 578 22.49 11.40 -1.12
C ARG A 578 23.56 11.06 -0.08
N ASP A 579 23.14 11.01 1.18
CA ASP A 579 24.00 10.70 2.33
C ASP A 579 23.61 9.35 2.90
N LYS A 580 24.56 8.72 3.60
CA LYS A 580 24.32 7.48 4.34
C LYS A 580 23.32 7.71 5.48
N VAL A 581 22.16 7.05 5.39
CA VAL A 581 21.15 7.02 6.45
C VAL A 581 21.35 5.76 7.29
N VAL A 582 21.46 5.94 8.61
CA VAL A 582 21.74 4.85 9.57
C VAL A 582 20.48 4.06 9.91
N SER A 583 19.36 4.76 10.04
CA SER A 583 18.07 4.18 10.40
C SER A 583 16.97 5.08 9.86
N MET A 584 15.86 4.45 9.48
CA MET A 584 14.71 5.11 8.89
C MET A 584 13.42 4.57 9.50
N TRP A 585 12.43 5.43 9.61
CA TRP A 585 11.04 5.05 9.85
C TRP A 585 10.15 5.84 8.91
N VAL A 586 9.09 5.20 8.41
CA VAL A 586 8.20 5.81 7.42
C VAL A 586 6.76 5.59 7.83
N ASP A 587 5.94 6.63 7.71
CA ASP A 587 4.49 6.53 7.69
C ASP A 587 3.92 7.24 6.44
N ASP A 588 2.60 7.34 6.31
CA ASP A 588 1.98 7.95 5.13
C ASP A 588 2.32 9.44 4.95
N LYS A 589 2.80 10.14 5.99
CA LYS A 589 3.05 11.59 5.96
C LYS A 589 4.48 12.00 6.24
N THR A 590 5.30 11.08 6.72
CA THR A 590 6.60 11.43 7.27
C THR A 590 7.64 10.36 7.02
N VAL A 591 8.88 10.80 6.78
CA VAL A 591 10.08 9.98 6.93
C VAL A 591 10.87 10.52 8.10
N VAL A 592 11.15 9.69 9.09
CA VAL A 592 12.05 9.99 10.20
C VAL A 592 13.35 9.24 9.99
N LEU A 593 14.49 9.91 10.16
CA LEU A 593 15.78 9.30 9.90
C LEU A 593 16.89 9.82 10.80
N ASN A 594 17.94 9.02 10.95
CA ASN A 594 19.23 9.43 11.50
C ASN A 594 20.31 9.39 10.42
N LYS A 595 21.08 10.48 10.29
CA LYS A 595 22.26 10.54 9.43
C LYS A 595 23.51 10.00 10.13
N PHE A 596 24.50 9.55 9.37
CA PHE A 596 25.76 9.03 9.91
C PHE A 596 26.69 10.12 10.45
N ASP A 597 26.77 11.27 9.78
CA ASP A 597 27.87 12.24 9.95
C ASP A 597 27.55 13.43 10.88
N GLU A 598 26.29 13.60 11.27
CA GLU A 598 25.88 14.71 12.13
C GLU A 598 25.71 14.22 13.57
N GLN A 599 26.56 14.73 14.46
CA GLN A 599 26.52 14.43 15.90
C GLN A 599 25.12 14.66 16.47
N PHE A 600 24.36 13.57 16.58
CA PHE A 600 23.11 13.43 17.33
C PHE A 600 21.88 14.18 16.81
N ASN A 601 21.72 14.39 15.50
CA ASN A 601 20.50 14.98 14.95
C ASN A 601 19.66 13.99 14.14
N GLY A 602 18.41 13.81 14.56
CA GLY A 602 17.35 13.18 13.79
C GLY A 602 16.61 14.19 12.91
N TYR A 603 16.16 13.75 11.74
CA TYR A 603 15.41 14.57 10.78
C TYR A 603 14.03 13.97 10.59
N VAL A 604 13.05 14.85 10.37
CA VAL A 604 11.70 14.49 9.93
C VAL A 604 11.44 15.19 8.61
N LEU A 605 11.21 14.41 7.55
CA LEU A 605 10.66 14.90 6.29
C LEU A 605 9.16 14.78 6.38
N ALA A 606 8.43 15.88 6.33
CA ALA A 606 6.98 15.89 6.48
C ALA A 606 6.29 16.36 5.19
N PHE A 607 5.45 15.49 4.65
CA PHE A 607 4.65 15.63 3.45
C PHE A 607 3.23 16.03 3.90
N TRP A 608 2.74 17.21 3.51
CA TRP A 608 1.49 17.79 4.05
C TRP A 608 0.48 18.19 2.99
#